data_AF-A0A6C0GNY6-F1
#
_entry.id   AF-A0A6C0GNY6-F1
#
_cell.length_a   1.000
_cell.length_b   1.000
_cell.length_c   1.000
_cell.angle_alpha   90.00
_cell.angle_beta   90.00
_cell.angle_gamma   90.00
#
_symmetry.space_group_name_H-M   'P 1'
#
loop_
_entity.id
_entity.type
_entity.pdbx_description
1 polymer ?
#
loop_
_entity_poly.entity_id
_entity_poly.type
_entity_poly.pdbx_seq_one_letter_code
_entity_poly.pdbx_strand_id
1 'polypeptide(L)'
;MKKKISYCLLGVLLFAGLYVWLRVSFGLFTPYNSWTARQDLKKGKVQYIAIGLPVMPQVRNQVAQQYEFEYNYVGCVVTTELLNGSEYYNQEVKAYLEKKYGEGMWENIKRKCDSLIAANAIDK
;
A
#
# COMPACT_ATOMS: atom_id res chain seq x y z
N MET A 1 -7.17 -47.46 6.30
CA MET A 1 -6.07 -46.51 6.58
C MET A 1 -5.57 -45.75 5.35
N LYS A 2 -5.19 -46.39 4.24
CA LYS A 2 -4.66 -45.73 3.03
C LYS A 2 -5.53 -44.59 2.46
N LYS A 3 -6.86 -44.77 2.38
CA LYS A 3 -7.79 -43.71 1.92
C LYS A 3 -7.83 -42.49 2.84
N LYS A 4 -7.76 -42.68 4.17
CA LYS A 4 -7.76 -41.58 5.15
C LYS A 4 -6.47 -40.74 5.07
N ILE A 5 -5.33 -41.39 4.87
CA ILE A 5 -4.03 -40.72 4.65
C ILE A 5 -4.06 -39.92 3.34
N SER A 6 -4.70 -40.45 2.29
CA SER A 6 -4.88 -39.75 1.01
C SER A 6 -5.75 -38.49 1.12
N TYR A 7 -6.85 -38.52 1.89
CA TYR A 7 -7.68 -37.32 2.11
C TYR A 7 -7.00 -36.27 2.99
N CYS A 8 -6.24 -36.68 4.00
CA CYS A 8 -5.41 -35.75 4.79
C CYS A 8 -4.37 -35.06 3.91
N LEU A 9 -3.67 -35.80 3.05
CA LEU A 9 -2.68 -35.23 2.14
C LEU A 9 -3.32 -34.25 1.14
N LEU A 10 -4.47 -34.60 0.57
CA LEU A 10 -5.23 -33.72 -0.31
C LEU A 10 -5.67 -32.44 0.41
N GLY A 11 -6.14 -32.56 1.65
CA GLY A 11 -6.49 -31.42 2.49
C GLY A 11 -5.30 -30.48 2.69
N VAL A 12 -4.14 -31.02 3.07
CA VAL A 12 -2.91 -30.23 3.24
C VAL A 12 -2.52 -29.50 1.96
N LEU A 13 -2.60 -30.16 0.80
CA LEU A 13 -2.30 -29.53 -0.48
C LEU A 13 -3.27 -28.40 -0.83
N LEU A 14 -4.57 -28.58 -0.58
CA LEU A 14 -5.58 -27.53 -0.79
C LEU A 14 -5.33 -26.33 0.12
N PHE A 15 -5.04 -26.55 1.40
CA PHE A 15 -4.72 -25.47 2.33
C PHE A 15 -3.41 -24.76 1.98
N ALA A 16 -2.39 -25.50 1.55
CA ALA A 16 -1.13 -24.92 1.09
C ALA A 16 -1.34 -24.07 -0.17
N GLY A 17 -2.11 -24.56 -1.14
CA GLY A 17 -2.46 -23.82 -2.35
C GLY A 17 -3.25 -22.55 -2.03
N LEU A 18 -4.27 -22.65 -1.18
CA LEU A 18 -5.05 -21.49 -0.73
C LEU A 18 -4.19 -20.48 0.01
N TYR A 19 -3.30 -20.94 0.89
CA TYR A 19 -2.37 -20.08 1.62
C TYR A 19 -1.46 -19.32 0.67
N VAL A 20 -0.83 -20.00 -0.29
CA VAL A 20 0.05 -19.37 -1.29
C VAL A 20 -0.73 -18.36 -2.13
N TRP A 21 -1.94 -18.72 -2.57
CA TRP A 21 -2.79 -17.82 -3.36
C TRP A 21 -3.16 -16.56 -2.56
N LEU A 22 -3.67 -16.72 -1.34
CA LEU A 22 -4.02 -15.59 -0.46
C LEU A 22 -2.82 -14.70 -0.16
N ARG A 23 -1.66 -15.30 0.07
CA ARG A 23 -0.42 -14.61 0.36
C ARG A 23 0.08 -13.79 -0.83
N VAL A 24 0.12 -14.38 -2.02
CA VAL A 24 0.66 -13.72 -3.22
C VAL A 24 -0.33 -12.73 -3.82
N SER A 25 -1.61 -13.08 -3.93
CA SER A 25 -2.61 -12.23 -4.58
C SER A 25 -3.00 -11.01 -3.74
N PHE A 26 -3.13 -11.17 -2.42
CA PHE A 26 -3.63 -10.09 -1.55
C PHE A 26 -2.56 -9.50 -0.62
N GLY A 27 -1.37 -10.10 -0.55
CA GLY A 27 -0.34 -9.67 0.38
C GLY A 27 -0.78 -9.75 1.85
N LEU A 28 -1.73 -10.64 2.18
CA LEU A 28 -2.41 -10.70 3.49
C LEU A 28 -1.45 -10.85 4.68
N PHE A 29 -0.25 -11.40 4.45
CA PHE A 29 0.76 -11.61 5.49
C PHE A 29 1.91 -10.60 5.46
N THR A 30 1.79 -9.56 4.64
CA THR A 30 2.75 -8.46 4.60
C THR A 30 2.36 -7.39 5.62
N PRO A 31 3.30 -6.56 6.10
CA PRO A 31 2.99 -5.49 7.05
C PRO A 31 2.00 -4.46 6.48
N TYR A 32 1.94 -4.33 5.16
CA TYR A 32 1.03 -3.43 4.46
C TYR A 32 -0.05 -4.26 3.75
N ASN A 33 -1.24 -4.34 4.33
CA ASN A 33 -2.42 -4.94 3.70
C ASN A 33 -3.70 -4.18 4.15
N SER A 34 -4.85 -4.50 3.57
CA SER A 34 -6.12 -3.79 3.89
C SER A 34 -6.48 -3.84 5.40
N TRP A 35 -6.21 -4.98 6.07
CA TRP A 35 -6.50 -5.10 7.50
C TRP A 35 -5.59 -4.22 8.35
N THR A 36 -4.29 -4.21 8.06
CA THR A 36 -3.35 -3.34 8.78
C THR A 36 -3.61 -1.86 8.49
N ALA A 37 -4.01 -1.50 7.26
CA ALA A 37 -4.42 -0.13 6.93
C ALA A 37 -5.58 0.35 7.82
N ARG A 38 -6.64 -0.45 7.95
CA ARG A 38 -7.78 -0.11 8.82
C ARG A 38 -7.38 0.04 10.28
N GLN A 39 -6.41 -0.73 10.76
CA GLN A 39 -5.91 -0.59 12.13
C GLN A 39 -5.08 0.69 12.29
N ASP A 40 -4.19 0.99 11.35
CA ASP A 40 -3.37 2.20 11.37
C ASP A 40 -4.24 3.45 11.31
N LEU A 41 -5.23 3.49 10.41
CA LEU A 41 -6.21 4.57 10.30
C LEU A 41 -7.01 4.78 11.60
N LYS A 42 -7.46 3.70 12.26
CA LYS A 42 -8.13 3.79 13.57
C LYS A 42 -7.24 4.38 14.67
N LYS A 43 -5.92 4.20 14.56
CA LYS A 43 -4.92 4.76 15.48
C LYS A 43 -4.46 6.17 15.08
N GLY A 44 -5.04 6.75 14.02
CA GLY A 44 -4.63 8.06 13.50
C GLY A 44 -3.34 8.04 12.67
N LYS A 45 -2.80 6.86 12.37
CA LYS A 45 -1.62 6.70 11.52
C LYS A 45 -2.05 6.64 10.06
N VAL A 46 -2.00 7.78 9.38
CA VAL A 46 -2.36 7.89 7.96
C VAL A 46 -1.07 7.96 7.14
N GLN A 47 -0.69 6.83 6.55
CA GLN A 47 0.52 6.71 5.73
C GLN A 47 0.17 6.16 4.36
N TYR A 48 0.85 6.61 3.32
CA TYR A 48 0.75 6.07 1.96
C TYR A 48 2.04 5.34 1.60
N ILE A 49 1.95 4.07 1.21
CA ILE A 49 3.12 3.25 0.90
C ILE A 49 3.58 3.57 -0.53
N ALA A 50 4.73 4.22 -0.65
CA ALA A 50 5.35 4.55 -1.93
C ALA A 50 6.50 3.59 -2.21
N ILE A 51 6.31 2.68 -3.16
CA ILE A 51 7.34 1.73 -3.59
C ILE A 51 8.23 2.37 -4.66
N GLY A 52 9.54 2.25 -4.49
CA GLY A 52 10.55 2.72 -5.44
C GLY A 52 11.40 3.87 -4.91
N LEU A 53 12.12 4.53 -5.81
CA LEU A 53 13.02 5.62 -5.46
C LEU A 53 12.21 6.88 -5.08
N PRO A 54 12.44 7.50 -3.91
CA PRO A 54 11.77 8.73 -3.52
C PRO A 54 12.27 9.91 -4.38
N VAL A 55 11.49 10.31 -5.37
CA VAL A 55 11.75 11.52 -6.16
C VAL A 55 11.24 12.74 -5.40
N MET A 56 12.18 13.62 -4.99
CA MET A 56 11.93 14.84 -4.21
C MET A 56 10.99 14.59 -3.01
N PRO A 57 11.37 13.73 -2.04
CA PRO A 57 10.52 13.36 -0.91
C PRO A 57 10.10 14.57 -0.07
N GLN A 58 10.95 15.60 0.03
CA GLN A 58 10.61 16.84 0.74
C GLN A 58 9.38 17.54 0.14
N VAL A 59 9.27 17.62 -1.18
CA VAL A 59 8.12 18.25 -1.87
C VAL A 59 6.86 17.41 -1.63
N ARG A 60 6.98 16.09 -1.81
CA ARG A 60 5.86 15.16 -1.61
C ARG A 60 5.34 15.18 -0.18
N ASN A 61 6.23 15.18 0.81
CA ASN A 61 5.86 15.24 2.22
C ASN A 61 5.24 16.58 2.59
N GLN A 62 5.74 17.69 2.05
CA GLN A 62 5.15 19.02 2.27
C GLN A 62 3.70 19.08 1.75
N VAL A 63 3.43 18.52 0.57
CA VAL A 63 2.06 18.44 0.03
C VAL A 63 1.21 17.48 0.86
N ALA A 64 1.75 16.32 1.24
CA ALA A 64 1.02 15.30 2.03
C ALA A 64 0.59 15.82 3.41
N GLN A 65 1.41 16.64 4.07
CA GLN A 65 1.09 17.28 5.34
C GLN A 65 -0.17 18.16 5.28
N GLN A 66 -0.47 18.77 4.12
CA GLN A 66 -1.72 19.54 3.93
C GLN A 66 -2.97 18.68 4.03
N TYR A 67 -2.83 17.37 3.85
CA TYR A 67 -3.89 16.36 3.90
C TYR A 67 -3.69 15.36 5.05
N GLU A 68 -2.87 15.72 6.04
CA GLU A 68 -2.65 14.97 7.28
C GLU A 68 -2.27 13.49 7.05
N PHE A 69 -1.46 13.23 6.03
CA PHE A 69 -0.84 11.92 5.81
C PHE A 69 0.65 12.05 5.49
N GLU A 70 1.37 10.94 5.58
CA GLU A 70 2.79 10.86 5.26
C GLU A 70 3.08 9.81 4.18
N TYR A 71 4.13 10.00 3.39
CA TYR A 71 4.64 8.94 2.52
C TYR A 71 5.58 8.04 3.30
N ASN A 72 5.31 6.74 3.28
CA ASN A 72 6.23 5.71 3.75
C ASN A 72 6.91 5.08 2.53
N TYR A 73 8.17 5.42 2.32
CA TYR A 73 8.93 4.97 1.15
C TYR A 73 9.53 3.59 1.40
N VAL A 74 9.10 2.64 0.58
CA VAL A 74 9.67 1.29 0.50
C VAL A 74 10.60 1.26 -0.70
N GLY A 75 11.82 0.76 -0.52
CA GLY A 75 12.85 0.74 -1.57
C GLY A 75 12.45 -0.04 -2.83
N CYS A 76 13.36 -0.08 -3.81
CA CYS A 76 13.07 -0.68 -5.12
C CYS A 76 12.98 -2.21 -5.11
N VAL A 77 13.61 -2.88 -4.15
CA VAL A 77 13.62 -4.35 -4.06
C VAL A 77 12.47 -4.80 -3.17
N VAL A 78 11.34 -5.15 -3.79
CA VAL A 78 10.13 -5.62 -3.10
C VAL A 78 9.68 -6.96 -3.64
N THR A 79 9.04 -7.76 -2.79
CA THR A 79 8.37 -8.99 -3.22
C THR A 79 7.02 -8.68 -3.86
N THR A 80 6.52 -9.57 -4.71
CA THR A 80 5.16 -9.47 -5.27
C THR A 80 4.09 -9.36 -4.17
N GLU A 81 4.28 -10.09 -3.07
CA GLU A 81 3.39 -10.06 -1.91
C GLU A 81 3.32 -8.65 -1.32
N LEU A 82 4.48 -8.00 -1.15
CA LEU A 82 4.55 -6.66 -0.58
C LEU A 82 3.97 -5.61 -1.52
N LEU A 83 4.20 -5.76 -2.83
CA LEU A 83 3.62 -4.91 -3.86
C LEU A 83 2.09 -4.96 -3.79
N ASN A 84 1.51 -6.15 -3.87
CA ASN A 84 0.06 -6.34 -3.87
C ASN A 84 -0.56 -5.93 -2.53
N GLY A 85 0.07 -6.30 -1.41
CA GLY A 85 -0.38 -5.88 -0.08
C GLY A 85 -0.41 -4.36 0.06
N SER A 86 0.66 -3.68 -0.38
CA SER A 86 0.76 -2.22 -0.34
C SER A 86 -0.29 -1.55 -1.22
N GLU A 87 -0.68 -2.17 -2.34
CA GLU A 87 -1.78 -1.69 -3.17
C GLU A 87 -3.11 -1.70 -2.41
N TYR A 88 -3.47 -2.83 -1.79
CA TYR A 88 -4.68 -2.93 -0.97
C TYR A 88 -4.64 -2.01 0.26
N TYR A 89 -3.47 -1.88 0.90
CA TYR A 89 -3.26 -0.93 1.99
C TYR A 89 -3.56 0.50 1.53
N ASN A 90 -2.97 0.90 0.40
CA ASN A 90 -3.13 2.24 -0.16
C ASN A 90 -4.57 2.51 -0.61
N GLN A 91 -5.31 1.51 -1.10
CA GLN A 91 -6.73 1.68 -1.45
C GLN A 91 -7.58 2.09 -0.25
N GLU A 92 -7.37 1.47 0.92
CA GLU A 92 -8.07 1.85 2.16
C GLU A 92 -7.72 3.27 2.60
N VAL A 93 -6.43 3.64 2.49
CA VAL A 93 -5.95 5.00 2.81
C VAL A 93 -6.54 6.03 1.84
N LYS A 94 -6.58 5.72 0.54
CA LYS A 94 -7.21 6.55 -0.48
C LYS A 94 -8.68 6.81 -0.17
N ALA A 95 -9.44 5.76 0.10
CA ALA A 95 -10.86 5.87 0.42
C ALA A 95 -11.09 6.68 1.70
N TYR A 96 -10.27 6.47 2.74
CA TYR A 96 -10.33 7.26 3.97
C TYR A 96 -10.08 8.75 3.71
N LEU A 97 -9.05 9.06 2.93
CA LEU A 97 -8.65 10.42 2.61
C LEU A 97 -9.67 11.12 1.70
N GLU A 98 -10.20 10.44 0.67
CA GLU A 98 -11.27 10.97 -0.19
C GLU A 98 -12.55 11.24 0.59
N LYS A 99 -12.90 10.38 1.55
CA LYS A 99 -14.03 10.65 2.46
C LYS A 99 -13.82 11.90 3.31
N LYS A 100 -12.57 12.22 3.68
CA LYS A 100 -12.23 13.36 4.53
C LYS A 100 -12.10 14.68 3.76
N TYR A 101 -11.55 14.66 2.55
CA TYR A 101 -11.22 15.88 1.79
C TYR A 101 -11.94 16.02 0.44
N GLY A 102 -12.75 15.04 0.06
CA GLY A 102 -13.52 15.02 -1.19
C GLY A 102 -12.85 14.23 -2.30
N GLU A 103 -13.67 13.85 -3.29
CA GLU A 103 -13.22 13.20 -4.53
C GLU A 103 -12.25 14.10 -5.32
N GLY A 104 -11.34 13.49 -6.09
CA GLY A 104 -10.35 14.22 -6.91
C GLY A 104 -9.16 14.80 -6.12
N MET A 105 -9.15 14.66 -4.79
CA MET A 105 -8.04 14.98 -3.90
C MET A 105 -6.68 14.46 -4.43
N TRP A 106 -6.62 13.19 -4.85
CA TRP A 106 -5.35 12.58 -5.28
C TRP A 106 -4.78 13.23 -6.54
N GLU A 107 -5.64 13.64 -7.46
CA GLU A 107 -5.24 14.38 -8.66
C GLU A 107 -4.71 15.77 -8.28
N ASN A 108 -5.33 16.42 -7.29
CA ASN A 108 -4.87 17.70 -6.77
C ASN A 108 -3.49 17.58 -6.10
N ILE A 109 -3.28 16.53 -5.30
CA ILE A 109 -1.97 16.21 -4.70
C ILE A 109 -0.93 16.00 -5.79
N LYS A 110 -1.24 15.15 -6.78
CA LYS A 110 -0.33 14.83 -7.88
C LYS A 110 0.05 16.10 -8.66
N ARG A 111 -0.92 16.89 -9.06
CA ARG A 111 -0.72 18.15 -9.81
C ARG A 111 0.11 19.17 -9.03
N LYS A 112 -0.12 19.32 -7.72
CA LYS A 112 0.69 20.18 -6.85
C LYS A 112 2.14 19.68 -6.78
N CYS A 113 2.34 18.39 -6.55
CA CYS A 113 3.67 17.77 -6.54
C CYS A 113 4.40 17.99 -7.86
N ASP A 114 3.75 17.69 -9.00
CA ASP A 114 4.35 17.80 -10.33
C ASP A 114 4.75 19.25 -10.64
N SER A 115 3.89 20.22 -10.30
CA SER A 115 4.19 21.65 -10.47
C SER A 115 5.38 22.10 -9.63
N LEU A 116 5.47 21.67 -8.37
CA LEU A 116 6.57 22.04 -7.48
C LEU A 116 7.87 21.37 -7.90
N ILE A 117 7.83 20.10 -8.31
CA ILE A 117 9.00 19.37 -8.83
C ILE A 117 9.54 20.06 -10.09
N ALA A 118 8.65 20.45 -11.01
CA ALA A 118 9.03 21.15 -12.23
C ALA A 118 9.69 22.51 -11.94
N ALA A 119 9.13 23.30 -11.03
CA ALA A 119 9.73 24.58 -10.61
C ALA A 119 11.14 24.39 -10.02
N ASN A 120 11.31 23.42 -9.11
CA ASN A 120 12.60 23.11 -8.50
C ASN A 120 13.63 22.49 -9.47
N ALA A 121 13.19 21.99 -10.63
CA ALA A 121 14.07 21.50 -11.67
C ALA A 121 14.56 22.61 -12.62
N ILE A 122 13.85 23.73 -12.70
CA ILE A 122 14.20 24.90 -13.53
C ILE A 122 15.17 25.84 -12.78
N ASP A 123 15.11 25.86 -11.44
CA ASP A 123 15.99 26.68 -10.59
C ASP A 123 17.39 26.05 -10.35
N LYS A 124 17.77 25.00 -11.09
CA LYS A 124 19.08 24.33 -11.02
C LYS A 124 19.84 24.44 -12.34
#